data_AF-A0A7R9DPS0-F1
#
_entry.id   AF-A0A7R9DPS0-F1
#
_cell.length_a   1.000
_cell.length_b   1.000
_cell.length_c   1.000
_cell.angle_alpha   90.00
_cell.angle_beta   90.00
_cell.angle_gamma   90.00
#
_symmetry.space_group_name_H-M   'P 1'
#
loop_
_entity.id
_entity.type
_entity.pdbx_description
1 polymer ?
#
loop_
_entity_poly.entity_id
_entity_poly.type
_entity_poly.pdbx_seq_one_letter_code
_entity_poly.pdbx_strand_id
1 'polypeptide(L)'
;MICAPWAADTFSCLTNGVDHTGCCKARGLPQQCQELCAGNITQIDFSYFKCLKYMNDYTNCLLQGYGVLPSAPTQLHISNIDVNFVILHWEEPLTLGDTVKHYNLHYRQMGLEDMSYKTISMVHSPYILENLISDSMYEVFVEAVNIHGVGEPSSRAVFQTSSQLDQEKIEEASAYNLTACCLAADLTAVCMPLCSYNANMSDIKSLAGMCAGELNKLVRCGAGGRNHGDCCTRRGVPTSCLSICSGVIVDSLIVTATSCIPFIGNIVQCFEEGTGILPGPVTELHATSVTNTSVTLQWEPPTDSNASDYVIHYKKVDNITMHETVLAIDSVRT
;
A
#
# COMPACT_ATOMS: atom_id res chain seq x y z
N MET A 1 -2.76 -10.58 55.87
CA MET A 1 -2.28 -9.22 56.19
C MET A 1 -1.34 -9.25 57.38
N ILE A 2 -0.26 -10.04 57.32
CA ILE A 2 0.69 -10.12 58.45
C ILE A 2 1.61 -8.88 58.46
N CYS A 3 1.87 -8.28 57.29
CA CYS A 3 2.81 -7.16 57.17
C CYS A 3 2.17 -5.76 57.15
N ALA A 4 0.85 -5.64 57.32
CA ALA A 4 0.14 -4.35 57.22
C ALA A 4 0.69 -3.25 58.15
N PRO A 5 1.15 -3.55 59.39
CA PRO A 5 1.74 -2.52 60.26
C PRO A 5 3.01 -1.86 59.72
N TRP A 6 3.78 -2.55 58.87
CA TRP A 6 5.04 -2.03 58.28
C TRP A 6 4.84 -1.41 56.90
N ALA A 7 3.60 -1.24 56.45
CA ALA A 7 3.31 -0.70 55.14
C ALA A 7 3.86 0.72 54.96
N ALA A 8 3.69 1.60 55.94
CA ALA A 8 4.19 2.96 55.90
C ALA A 8 5.71 3.00 55.66
N ASP A 9 6.47 2.25 56.48
CA ASP A 9 7.92 2.13 56.36
C ASP A 9 8.33 1.53 55.01
N THR A 10 7.60 0.50 54.55
CA THR A 10 7.90 -0.19 53.29
C THR A 10 7.77 0.74 52.09
N PHE A 11 6.63 1.43 51.95
CA PHE A 11 6.38 2.29 50.80
C PHE A 11 7.22 3.57 50.86
N SER A 12 7.49 4.12 52.05
CA SER A 12 8.44 5.23 52.21
C SER A 12 9.86 4.85 51.79
N CYS A 13 10.30 3.63 52.14
CA CYS A 13 11.60 3.11 51.70
C CYS A 13 11.64 2.87 50.19
N LEU A 14 10.57 2.30 49.61
CA LEU A 14 10.44 2.06 48.17
C LEU A 14 10.42 3.35 47.35
N THR A 15 9.97 4.49 47.88
CA THR A 15 10.08 5.74 47.11
C THR A 15 11.46 6.38 47.21
N ASN A 16 12.28 5.97 48.18
CA ASN A 16 13.64 6.49 48.39
C ASN A 16 13.71 8.03 48.38
N GLY A 17 12.67 8.68 48.93
CA GLY A 17 12.55 10.14 48.97
C GLY A 17 12.18 10.83 47.65
N VAL A 18 11.84 10.07 46.59
CA VAL A 18 11.37 10.58 45.30
C VAL A 18 9.83 10.49 45.22
N ASP A 19 9.17 11.56 44.80
CA ASP A 19 7.72 11.54 44.57
C ASP A 19 7.41 11.03 43.15
N HIS A 20 6.85 9.83 43.04
CA HIS A 20 6.51 9.19 41.76
C HIS A 20 5.07 9.45 41.28
N THR A 21 4.31 10.31 41.97
CA THR A 21 2.89 10.55 41.65
C THR A 21 2.66 11.05 40.21
N GLY A 22 3.60 11.80 39.64
CA GLY A 22 3.54 12.23 38.24
C GLY A 22 3.48 11.05 37.27
N CYS A 23 4.41 10.11 37.41
CA CYS A 23 4.43 8.87 36.61
C CYS A 23 3.19 8.01 36.87
N CYS A 24 2.81 7.82 38.14
CA CYS A 24 1.66 7.00 38.49
C CYS A 24 0.36 7.54 37.89
N LYS A 25 0.15 8.86 37.90
CA LYS A 25 -1.01 9.49 37.23
C LYS A 25 -0.97 9.26 35.72
N ALA A 26 0.20 9.41 35.09
CA ALA A 26 0.35 9.20 33.65
C ALA A 26 0.04 7.75 33.24
N ARG A 27 0.37 6.77 34.09
CA ARG A 27 0.03 5.34 33.91
C ARG A 27 -1.38 4.97 34.39
N GLY A 28 -2.21 5.94 34.75
CA GLY A 28 -3.62 5.71 35.06
C GLY A 28 -3.89 5.10 36.45
N LEU A 29 -2.95 5.20 37.40
CA LEU A 29 -3.22 4.79 38.77
C LEU A 29 -4.33 5.68 39.37
N PRO A 30 -5.37 5.09 39.99
CA PRO A 30 -6.43 5.84 40.65
C PRO A 30 -5.90 6.77 41.73
N GLN A 31 -6.62 7.86 42.01
CA GLN A 31 -6.23 8.86 43.01
C GLN A 31 -5.90 8.23 44.37
N GLN A 32 -6.66 7.22 44.79
CA GLN A 32 -6.43 6.50 46.04
C GLN A 32 -5.07 5.78 46.10
N CYS A 33 -4.53 5.34 44.96
CA CYS A 33 -3.26 4.63 44.88
C CYS A 33 -2.05 5.58 44.84
N GLN A 34 -2.28 6.89 44.69
CA GLN A 34 -1.21 7.87 44.56
C GLN A 34 -0.41 8.05 45.85
N GLU A 35 -1.01 7.79 47.02
CA GLU A 35 -0.33 7.80 48.31
C GLU A 35 0.82 6.77 48.36
N LEU A 36 0.65 5.64 47.64
CA LEU A 36 1.70 4.63 47.48
C LEU A 36 2.91 5.20 46.72
N CYS A 37 2.64 6.00 45.68
CA CYS A 37 3.66 6.57 44.81
C CYS A 37 4.44 7.73 45.44
N ALA A 38 3.82 8.44 46.38
CA ALA A 38 4.49 9.47 47.18
C ALA A 38 5.22 8.87 48.41
N GLY A 39 4.91 7.63 48.79
CA GLY A 39 5.42 7.00 50.01
C GLY A 39 4.84 7.60 51.30
N ASN A 40 3.79 8.42 51.20
CA ASN A 40 3.13 9.10 52.31
C ASN A 40 1.91 8.29 52.80
N ILE A 41 2.14 7.04 53.17
CA ILE A 41 1.09 6.16 53.69
C ILE A 41 1.14 6.18 55.22
N THR A 42 -0.01 6.38 55.85
CA THR A 42 -0.12 6.26 57.31
C THR A 42 -0.65 4.88 57.74
N GLN A 43 -1.62 4.31 57.01
CA GLN A 43 -2.15 2.96 57.21
C GLN A 43 -2.67 2.37 55.89
N ILE A 44 -2.58 1.05 55.73
CA ILE A 44 -3.20 0.31 54.61
C ILE A 44 -4.40 -0.48 55.14
N ASP A 45 -5.57 -0.26 54.52
CA ASP A 45 -6.79 -1.01 54.77
C ASP A 45 -7.24 -1.81 53.52
N PHE A 46 -8.43 -2.41 53.59
CA PHE A 46 -8.97 -3.22 52.48
C PHE A 46 -9.24 -2.45 51.19
N SER A 47 -9.37 -1.12 51.24
CA SER A 47 -9.67 -0.31 50.06
C SER A 47 -8.49 -0.22 49.09
N TYR A 48 -7.26 -0.35 49.61
CA TYR A 48 -6.02 -0.39 48.83
C TYR A 48 -5.82 -1.67 48.01
N PHE A 49 -6.60 -2.73 48.26
CA PHE A 49 -6.55 -3.94 47.41
C PHE A 49 -6.90 -3.64 45.95
N LYS A 50 -7.68 -2.57 45.70
CA LYS A 50 -7.96 -2.08 44.34
C LYS A 50 -6.70 -1.60 43.60
N CYS A 51 -5.64 -1.26 44.32
CA CYS A 51 -4.35 -0.85 43.77
C CYS A 51 -3.49 -2.02 43.30
N LEU A 52 -3.78 -3.25 43.74
CA LEU A 52 -2.98 -4.43 43.39
C LEU A 52 -2.88 -4.66 41.88
N LYS A 53 -3.96 -4.37 41.13
CA LYS A 53 -3.96 -4.48 39.67
C LYS A 53 -3.01 -3.50 38.96
N TYR A 54 -2.54 -2.45 39.66
CA TYR A 54 -1.61 -1.46 39.14
C TYR A 54 -0.19 -1.61 39.68
N MET A 55 0.13 -2.70 40.39
CA MET A 55 1.45 -2.88 41.00
C MET A 55 2.58 -2.95 39.97
N ASN A 56 2.30 -3.43 38.76
CA ASN A 56 3.27 -3.41 37.66
C ASN A 56 3.60 -1.98 37.24
N ASP A 57 2.59 -1.14 37.03
CA ASP A 57 2.77 0.28 36.68
C ASP A 57 3.43 1.07 37.80
N TYR A 58 3.02 0.83 39.05
CA TYR A 58 3.68 1.37 40.23
C TYR A 58 5.18 1.02 40.25
N THR A 59 5.52 -0.25 40.06
CA THR A 59 6.91 -0.72 40.05
C THR A 59 7.69 -0.10 38.90
N ASN A 60 7.10 -0.01 37.70
CA ASN A 60 7.72 0.68 36.58
C ASN A 60 8.01 2.15 36.90
N CYS A 61 7.11 2.84 37.60
CA CYS A 61 7.34 4.23 38.04
C CYS A 61 8.47 4.37 39.05
N LEU A 62 8.63 3.43 39.98
CA LEU A 62 9.78 3.41 40.89
C LEU A 62 11.08 3.23 40.11
N LEU A 63 11.14 2.20 39.26
CA LEU A 63 12.32 1.86 38.45
C LEU A 63 12.67 2.96 37.45
N GLN A 64 11.68 3.66 36.89
CA GLN A 64 11.88 4.85 36.09
C GLN A 64 12.54 5.96 36.91
N GLY A 65 12.04 6.26 38.11
CA GLY A 65 12.62 7.28 38.98
C GLY A 65 14.04 6.93 39.48
N TYR A 66 14.39 5.65 39.49
CA TYR A 66 15.75 5.18 39.78
C TYR A 66 16.69 5.20 38.56
N GLY A 67 16.16 5.49 37.35
CA GLY A 67 16.94 5.56 36.13
C GLY A 67 17.40 4.19 35.59
N VAL A 68 16.64 3.12 35.85
CA VAL A 68 16.98 1.76 35.36
C VAL A 68 16.11 1.28 34.19
N LEU A 69 15.10 2.06 33.81
CA LEU A 69 14.25 1.80 32.64
C LEU A 69 14.67 2.68 31.47
N PRO A 70 14.57 2.18 30.23
CA PRO A 70 14.85 2.98 29.04
C PRO A 70 13.88 4.16 28.91
N SER A 71 14.35 5.23 28.26
CA SER A 71 13.48 6.35 27.89
C SER A 71 12.47 5.93 26.82
N ALA A 72 11.59 6.86 26.44
CA ALA A 72 10.68 6.66 25.32
C ALA A 72 11.44 6.34 24.01
N PRO A 73 10.94 5.42 23.17
CA PRO A 73 11.44 5.23 21.80
C PRO A 73 11.29 6.52 20.99
N THR A 74 12.23 6.77 20.07
CA THR A 74 12.27 8.00 19.27
C THR A 74 11.76 7.81 17.85
N GLN A 75 11.46 8.91 17.17
CA GLN A 75 11.11 8.95 15.75
C GLN A 75 9.98 7.98 15.31
N LEU A 76 8.94 7.82 16.13
CA LEU A 76 7.76 7.04 15.73
C LEU A 76 7.09 7.70 14.52
N HIS A 77 7.04 7.00 13.39
CA HIS A 77 6.36 7.44 12.18
C HIS A 77 5.69 6.26 11.46
N ILE A 78 4.69 6.58 10.64
CA ILE A 78 3.93 5.62 9.85
C ILE A 78 4.29 5.77 8.37
N SER A 79 4.42 4.65 7.68
CA SER A 79 4.58 4.56 6.23
C SER A 79 3.59 3.54 5.66
N ASN A 80 3.43 3.54 4.33
CA ASN A 80 2.65 2.53 3.59
C ASN A 80 1.27 2.24 4.20
N ILE A 81 0.43 3.27 4.28
CA ILE A 81 -0.92 3.16 4.81
C ILE A 81 -1.84 2.54 3.75
N ASP A 82 -2.37 1.36 4.05
CA ASP A 82 -3.27 0.61 3.18
C ASP A 82 -4.68 0.51 3.78
N VAL A 83 -5.57 -0.28 3.17
CA VAL A 83 -6.95 -0.47 3.63
C VAL A 83 -7.04 -1.22 4.96
N ASN A 84 -6.13 -2.16 5.19
CA ASN A 84 -6.18 -3.06 6.34
C ASN A 84 -4.84 -3.24 7.05
N PHE A 85 -3.78 -2.56 6.60
CA PHE A 85 -2.48 -2.59 7.27
C PHE A 85 -1.77 -1.24 7.18
N VAL A 86 -0.80 -1.04 8.08
CA VAL A 86 0.18 0.05 8.02
C VAL A 86 1.56 -0.44 8.43
N ILE A 87 2.62 0.26 8.04
CA ILE A 87 3.98 -0.02 8.52
C ILE A 87 4.40 1.06 9.52
N LEU A 88 4.83 0.62 10.70
CA LEU A 88 5.26 1.46 11.81
C LEU A 88 6.78 1.39 11.95
N HIS A 89 7.40 2.55 12.13
CA HIS A 89 8.84 2.70 12.29
C HIS A 89 9.13 3.52 13.54
N TRP A 90 10.13 3.10 14.31
CA TRP A 90 10.68 3.84 15.44
C TRP A 90 12.16 3.49 15.64
N GLU A 91 12.83 4.29 16.46
CA GLU A 91 14.23 4.14 16.84
C GLU A 91 14.39 3.82 18.33
N GLU A 92 15.57 3.35 18.70
CA GLU A 92 15.90 3.02 20.08
C GLU A 92 15.85 4.25 21.01
N PRO A 93 15.48 4.06 22.28
CA PRO A 93 15.54 5.10 23.31
C PRO A 93 16.92 5.78 23.43
N LEU A 94 16.93 7.10 23.64
CA LEU A 94 18.15 7.87 23.86
C LEU A 94 18.94 7.43 25.10
N THR A 95 18.23 7.04 26.17
CA THR A 95 18.86 6.53 27.39
C THR A 95 18.53 5.05 27.56
N LEU A 96 19.58 4.25 27.81
CA LEU A 96 19.50 2.79 27.99
C LEU A 96 18.90 2.03 26.80
N GLY A 97 19.02 2.55 25.58
CA GLY A 97 18.56 1.89 24.34
C GLY A 97 19.18 0.51 24.12
N ASP A 98 20.46 0.35 24.49
CA ASP A 98 21.21 -0.91 24.44
C ASP A 98 20.66 -2.00 25.39
N THR A 99 19.89 -1.60 26.41
CA THR A 99 19.27 -2.53 27.35
C THR A 99 17.95 -3.10 26.84
N VAL A 100 17.37 -2.52 25.79
CA VAL A 100 16.07 -2.90 25.25
C VAL A 100 16.10 -4.31 24.69
N LYS A 101 15.10 -5.11 25.07
CA LYS A 101 14.92 -6.49 24.58
C LYS A 101 13.88 -6.57 23.47
N HIS A 102 12.80 -5.80 23.61
CA HIS A 102 11.72 -5.72 22.65
C HIS A 102 10.86 -4.49 22.95
N TYR A 103 9.84 -4.27 22.12
CA TYR A 103 8.87 -3.20 22.30
C TYR A 103 7.47 -3.77 22.51
N ASN A 104 6.63 -3.00 23.22
CA ASN A 104 5.18 -3.20 23.25
C ASN A 104 4.54 -2.13 22.35
N LEU A 105 3.78 -2.57 21.35
CA LEU A 105 2.98 -1.69 20.50
C LEU A 105 1.57 -1.62 21.05
N HIS A 106 1.05 -0.41 21.20
CA HIS A 106 -0.31 -0.14 21.65
C HIS A 106 -1.06 0.61 20.57
N TYR A 107 -2.24 0.12 20.21
CA TYR A 107 -3.09 0.76 19.21
C TYR A 107 -4.57 0.70 19.58
N ARG A 108 -5.35 1.68 19.12
CA ARG A 108 -6.80 1.68 19.24
C ARG A 108 -7.45 2.35 18.04
N GLN A 109 -8.68 1.94 17.73
CA GLN A 109 -9.54 2.65 16.79
C GLN A 109 -10.21 3.82 17.52
N MET A 110 -10.16 5.01 16.92
CA MET A 110 -10.80 6.20 17.46
C MET A 110 -12.30 6.21 17.12
N GLY A 111 -13.13 6.70 18.03
CA GLY A 111 -14.58 6.83 17.83
C GLY A 111 -15.42 5.63 18.27
N LEU A 112 -14.80 4.58 18.81
CA LEU A 112 -15.51 3.49 19.48
C LEU A 112 -15.87 3.86 20.93
N GLU A 113 -16.91 3.24 21.48
CA GLU A 113 -17.25 3.36 22.91
C GLU A 113 -16.13 2.82 23.80
N ASP A 114 -15.49 1.72 23.38
CA ASP A 114 -14.30 1.17 24.02
C ASP A 114 -13.05 1.90 23.53
N MET A 115 -12.53 2.78 24.38
CA MET A 115 -11.32 3.58 24.13
C MET A 115 -10.04 2.91 24.65
N SER A 116 -10.10 1.63 25.02
CA SER A 116 -8.94 0.88 25.50
C SER A 116 -7.94 0.58 24.38
N TYR A 117 -6.66 0.50 24.73
CA TYR A 117 -5.62 0.10 23.79
C TYR A 117 -5.51 -1.41 23.72
N LYS A 118 -5.38 -1.93 22.50
CA LYS A 118 -4.89 -3.28 22.24
C LYS A 118 -3.37 -3.26 22.28
N THR A 119 -2.77 -4.23 22.98
CA THR A 119 -1.33 -4.34 23.15
C THR A 119 -0.79 -5.56 22.41
N ILE A 120 0.28 -5.35 21.62
CA ILE A 120 1.05 -6.40 20.98
C ILE A 120 2.47 -6.35 21.57
N SER A 121 2.90 -7.43 22.22
CA SER A 121 4.21 -7.52 22.86
C SER A 121 5.26 -8.17 21.96
N MET A 122 6.52 -8.00 22.32
CA MET A 122 7.67 -8.61 21.64
C MET A 122 7.85 -8.16 20.17
N VAL A 123 7.51 -6.92 19.87
CA VAL A 123 7.64 -6.36 18.51
C VAL A 123 8.95 -5.58 18.34
N HIS A 124 9.36 -5.39 17.08
CA HIS A 124 10.56 -4.64 16.68
C HIS A 124 10.27 -3.75 15.48
N SER A 125 11.04 -2.68 15.32
CA SER A 125 10.97 -1.75 14.18
C SER A 125 11.75 -2.31 12.98
N PRO A 126 11.22 -2.23 11.74
CA PRO A 126 9.85 -1.84 11.39
C PRO A 126 8.83 -2.95 11.71
N TYR A 127 7.58 -2.57 11.99
CA TYR A 127 6.50 -3.50 12.28
C TYR A 127 5.28 -3.27 11.37
N ILE A 128 4.73 -4.36 10.83
CA ILE A 128 3.51 -4.32 10.02
C ILE A 128 2.31 -4.58 10.94
N LEU A 129 1.45 -3.59 11.10
CA LEU A 129 0.22 -3.71 11.86
C LEU A 129 -0.92 -4.05 10.91
N GLU A 130 -1.41 -5.29 10.97
CA GLU A 130 -2.41 -5.86 10.08
C GLU A 130 -3.81 -5.95 10.73
N ASN A 131 -4.80 -6.39 9.94
CA ASN A 131 -6.19 -6.62 10.35
C ASN A 131 -6.89 -5.35 10.86
N LEU A 132 -6.56 -4.21 10.25
CA LEU A 132 -7.22 -2.93 10.49
C LEU A 132 -8.51 -2.85 9.67
N ILE A 133 -9.46 -2.10 10.21
CA ILE A 133 -10.71 -1.76 9.52
C ILE A 133 -10.42 -0.60 8.56
N SER A 134 -10.94 -0.68 7.33
CA SER A 134 -10.82 0.38 6.32
C SER A 134 -11.52 1.67 6.72
N ASP A 135 -11.08 2.79 6.15
CA ASP A 135 -11.63 4.13 6.38
C ASP A 135 -11.85 4.44 7.88
N SER A 136 -10.85 4.11 8.70
CA SER A 136 -10.94 4.22 10.15
C SER A 136 -9.70 4.90 10.72
N MET A 137 -9.93 5.79 11.68
CA MET A 137 -8.88 6.50 12.40
C MET A 137 -8.31 5.63 13.51
N TYR A 138 -6.98 5.52 13.56
CA TYR A 138 -6.25 4.81 14.61
C TYR A 138 -5.23 5.71 15.29
N GLU A 139 -4.99 5.42 16.57
CA GLU A 139 -3.94 6.05 17.36
C GLU A 139 -3.01 4.96 17.91
N VAL A 140 -1.71 5.17 17.78
CA VAL A 140 -0.67 4.21 18.16
C VAL A 140 0.47 4.85 18.95
N PHE A 141 1.10 4.06 19.81
CA PHE A 141 2.36 4.40 20.47
C PHE A 141 3.13 3.14 20.84
N VAL A 142 4.42 3.28 21.12
CA VAL A 142 5.31 2.16 21.46
C VAL A 142 6.03 2.42 22.79
N GLU A 143 6.29 1.34 23.54
CA GLU A 143 7.06 1.36 24.78
C GLU A 143 8.24 0.40 24.67
N ALA A 144 9.41 0.82 25.13
CA ALA A 144 10.59 -0.03 25.22
C ALA A 144 10.55 -0.92 26.47
N VAL A 145 10.95 -2.19 26.33
CA VAL A 145 10.98 -3.16 27.43
C VAL A 145 12.41 -3.68 27.62
N ASN A 146 12.94 -3.56 28.84
CA ASN A 146 14.20 -4.18 29.22
C ASN A 146 13.97 -5.30 30.26
N ILE A 147 15.05 -5.82 30.86
CA ILE A 147 14.95 -6.91 31.85
C ILE A 147 14.28 -6.51 33.17
N HIS A 148 14.17 -5.20 33.44
CA HIS A 148 13.63 -4.67 34.70
C HIS A 148 12.16 -4.26 34.57
N GLY A 149 11.75 -3.77 33.41
CA GLY A 149 10.37 -3.34 33.21
C GLY A 149 10.14 -2.60 31.91
N VAL A 150 9.04 -1.84 31.88
CA VAL A 150 8.54 -1.12 30.71
C VAL A 150 8.82 0.37 30.87
N GLY A 151 9.59 0.93 29.95
CA GLY A 151 9.95 2.35 29.91
C GLY A 151 8.77 3.28 29.59
N GLU A 152 9.10 4.53 29.28
CA GLU A 152 8.10 5.55 28.93
C GLU A 152 7.50 5.31 27.53
N PRO A 153 6.24 5.71 27.30
CA PRO A 153 5.63 5.64 25.97
C PRO A 153 6.21 6.69 25.03
N SER A 154 6.31 6.36 23.75
CA SER A 154 6.61 7.31 22.68
C SER A 154 5.53 8.39 22.56
N SER A 155 5.79 9.39 21.71
CA SER A 155 4.73 10.24 21.17
C SER A 155 3.66 9.37 20.51
N ARG A 156 2.39 9.78 20.64
CA ARG A 156 1.28 9.12 19.95
C ARG A 156 1.26 9.55 18.50
N ALA A 157 1.06 8.60 17.61
CA ALA A 157 0.90 8.86 16.19
C ALA A 157 -0.50 8.44 15.76
N VAL A 158 -1.10 9.22 14.86
CA VAL A 158 -2.48 9.03 14.40
C VAL A 158 -2.45 8.86 12.89
N PHE A 159 -3.24 7.92 12.38
CA PHE A 159 -3.39 7.69 10.94
C PHE A 159 -4.82 7.25 10.60
N GLN A 160 -5.20 7.39 9.34
CA GLN A 160 -6.46 6.88 8.80
C GLN A 160 -6.14 5.79 7.78
N THR A 161 -6.75 4.61 7.89
CA THR A 161 -6.63 3.58 6.85
C THR A 161 -7.31 4.03 5.56
N SER A 162 -6.81 3.52 4.44
CA SER A 162 -7.41 3.80 3.13
C SER A 162 -8.83 3.24 3.04
N SER A 163 -9.66 3.87 2.21
CA SER A 163 -11.04 3.45 1.96
C SER A 163 -11.07 2.33 0.92
N GLN A 164 -11.61 1.18 1.32
CA GLN A 164 -11.83 0.07 0.39
C GLN A 164 -12.80 0.47 -0.73
N LEU A 165 -13.87 1.20 -0.39
CA LEU A 165 -14.86 1.65 -1.37
C LEU A 165 -14.26 2.57 -2.43
N ASP A 166 -13.27 3.40 -2.06
CA ASP A 166 -12.64 4.29 -3.02
C ASP A 166 -11.59 3.57 -3.86
N GLN A 167 -10.88 2.57 -3.31
CA GLN A 167 -10.06 1.67 -4.13
C GLN A 167 -10.90 0.91 -5.16
N GLU A 168 -12.03 0.32 -4.75
CA GLU A 168 -12.95 -0.39 -5.65
C GLU A 168 -13.49 0.54 -6.75
N LYS A 169 -13.83 1.80 -6.42
CA LYS A 169 -14.23 2.79 -7.44
C LYS A 169 -13.10 3.20 -8.37
N ILE A 170 -11.85 3.28 -7.89
CA ILE A 170 -10.69 3.60 -8.73
C ILE A 170 -10.42 2.43 -9.68
N GLU A 171 -10.51 1.19 -9.21
CA GLU A 171 -10.41 -0.01 -10.05
C GLU A 171 -11.54 -0.05 -11.10
N GLU A 172 -12.77 0.29 -10.70
CA GLU A 172 -13.92 0.35 -11.62
C GLU A 172 -13.81 1.53 -12.61
N ALA A 173 -13.31 2.70 -12.19
CA ALA A 173 -13.09 3.85 -13.06
C ALA A 173 -11.87 3.68 -13.99
N SER A 174 -10.87 2.90 -13.55
CA SER A 174 -9.71 2.47 -14.34
C SER A 174 -10.03 1.24 -15.21
N ALA A 175 -11.25 0.69 -15.14
CA ALA A 175 -11.64 -0.44 -15.96
C ALA A 175 -11.69 -0.02 -17.43
N TYR A 176 -10.60 -0.31 -18.13
CA TYR A 176 -10.49 -0.13 -19.57
C TYR A 176 -11.68 -0.80 -20.27
N ASN A 177 -12.51 0.02 -20.90
CA ASN A 177 -13.70 -0.46 -21.58
C ASN A 177 -13.35 -0.95 -22.99
N LEU A 178 -12.98 -2.22 -23.09
CA LEU A 178 -12.65 -2.90 -24.35
C LEU A 178 -13.75 -2.72 -25.40
N THR A 179 -15.01 -2.89 -25.01
CA THR A 179 -16.18 -2.75 -25.88
C THR A 179 -16.28 -1.33 -26.45
N ALA A 180 -16.08 -0.29 -25.63
CA ALA A 180 -16.08 1.09 -26.07
C ALA A 180 -14.94 1.39 -27.06
N CYS A 181 -13.74 0.81 -26.86
CA CYS A 181 -12.65 0.94 -27.83
C CYS A 181 -13.04 0.37 -29.19
N CYS A 182 -13.61 -0.84 -29.24
CA CYS A 182 -13.98 -1.45 -30.51
C CYS A 182 -15.09 -0.68 -31.24
N LEU A 183 -16.03 -0.11 -30.51
CA LEU A 183 -17.03 0.80 -31.08
C LEU A 183 -16.37 2.04 -31.68
N ALA A 184 -15.43 2.66 -30.96
CA ALA A 184 -14.69 3.83 -31.46
C ALA A 184 -13.73 3.50 -32.61
N ALA A 185 -13.27 2.25 -32.71
CA ALA A 185 -12.45 1.74 -33.81
C ALA A 185 -13.27 1.29 -35.03
N ASP A 186 -14.58 1.55 -35.04
CA ASP A 186 -15.53 1.12 -36.08
C ASP A 186 -15.44 -0.38 -36.38
N LEU A 187 -15.34 -1.23 -35.34
CA LEU A 187 -15.40 -2.67 -35.50
C LEU A 187 -16.80 -3.08 -35.98
N THR A 188 -16.89 -3.95 -36.98
CA THR A 188 -18.19 -4.35 -37.50
C THR A 188 -19.04 -5.05 -36.44
N ALA A 189 -20.36 -4.86 -36.49
CA ALA A 189 -21.29 -5.52 -35.57
C ALA A 189 -21.19 -7.06 -35.60
N VAL A 190 -20.78 -7.63 -36.73
CA VAL A 190 -20.53 -9.08 -36.89
C VAL A 190 -19.35 -9.53 -36.03
N CYS A 191 -18.31 -8.70 -35.89
CA CYS A 191 -17.10 -9.01 -35.14
C CYS A 191 -17.15 -8.55 -33.68
N MET A 192 -18.15 -7.76 -33.30
CA MET A 192 -18.34 -7.26 -31.94
C MET A 192 -18.33 -8.34 -30.84
N PRO A 193 -18.88 -9.55 -31.04
CA PRO A 193 -18.79 -10.63 -30.05
C PRO A 193 -17.34 -11.05 -29.70
N LEU A 194 -16.37 -10.81 -30.59
CA LEU A 194 -14.96 -11.07 -30.32
C LEU A 194 -14.28 -9.96 -29.52
N CYS A 195 -14.93 -8.80 -29.35
CA CYS A 195 -14.40 -7.68 -28.58
C CYS A 195 -14.83 -7.75 -27.11
N SER A 196 -14.45 -8.86 -26.47
CA SER A 196 -14.63 -9.14 -25.06
C SER A 196 -13.55 -10.13 -24.64
N TYR A 197 -12.93 -9.94 -23.46
CA TYR A 197 -12.02 -10.95 -22.91
C TYR A 197 -12.74 -12.27 -22.61
N ASN A 198 -14.06 -12.22 -22.44
CA ASN A 198 -14.94 -13.38 -22.22
C ASN A 198 -15.64 -13.87 -23.51
N ALA A 199 -15.05 -13.63 -24.69
CA ALA A 199 -15.63 -14.10 -25.94
C ALA A 199 -15.79 -15.63 -25.96
N ASN A 200 -16.97 -16.12 -26.35
CA ASN A 200 -17.27 -17.54 -26.33
C ASN A 200 -16.47 -18.30 -27.39
N MET A 201 -16.08 -19.53 -27.08
CA MET A 201 -15.36 -20.40 -28.01
C MET A 201 -16.14 -20.68 -29.32
N SER A 202 -17.48 -20.68 -29.25
CA SER A 202 -18.36 -20.78 -30.43
C SER A 202 -18.21 -19.59 -31.37
N ASP A 203 -18.10 -18.39 -30.81
CA ASP A 203 -18.00 -17.13 -31.54
C ASP A 203 -16.60 -17.02 -32.13
N ILE A 204 -15.56 -17.34 -31.36
CA ILE A 204 -14.18 -17.42 -31.86
C ILE A 204 -14.10 -18.37 -33.06
N LYS A 205 -14.64 -19.58 -32.95
CA LYS A 205 -14.57 -20.58 -34.03
C LYS A 205 -15.33 -20.17 -35.29
N SER A 206 -16.48 -19.50 -35.15
CA SER A 206 -17.33 -19.12 -36.28
C SER A 206 -16.90 -17.79 -36.92
N LEU A 207 -16.42 -16.84 -36.12
CA LEU A 207 -16.13 -15.48 -36.55
C LEU A 207 -14.66 -15.25 -36.88
N ALA A 208 -13.70 -16.06 -36.39
CA ALA A 208 -12.27 -15.82 -36.60
C ALA A 208 -11.89 -15.63 -38.07
N GLY A 209 -12.47 -16.43 -38.97
CA GLY A 209 -12.22 -16.29 -40.42
C GLY A 209 -12.86 -15.04 -41.02
N MET A 210 -14.09 -14.71 -40.61
CA MET A 210 -14.82 -13.53 -41.11
C MET A 210 -14.23 -12.22 -40.62
N CYS A 211 -13.68 -12.22 -39.39
CA CYS A 211 -13.13 -11.06 -38.72
C CYS A 211 -11.61 -10.94 -38.87
N ALA A 212 -10.97 -11.81 -39.66
CA ALA A 212 -9.52 -11.79 -39.85
C ALA A 212 -9.01 -10.43 -40.40
N GLY A 213 -9.82 -9.76 -41.23
CA GLY A 213 -9.51 -8.43 -41.75
C GLY A 213 -9.61 -7.30 -40.73
N GLU A 214 -10.22 -7.55 -39.56
CA GLU A 214 -10.36 -6.59 -38.46
C GLU A 214 -9.53 -7.00 -37.22
N LEU A 215 -8.63 -7.98 -37.38
CA LEU A 215 -7.79 -8.49 -36.29
C LEU A 215 -6.93 -7.39 -35.65
N ASN A 216 -6.47 -6.42 -36.44
CA ASN A 216 -5.75 -5.24 -35.97
C ASN A 216 -6.55 -4.43 -34.94
N LYS A 217 -7.85 -4.19 -35.20
CA LYS A 217 -8.75 -3.48 -34.28
C LYS A 217 -8.93 -4.27 -32.99
N LEU A 218 -9.18 -5.58 -33.11
CA LEU A 218 -9.35 -6.48 -31.97
C LEU A 218 -8.09 -6.57 -31.09
N VAL A 219 -6.91 -6.67 -31.71
CA VAL A 219 -5.63 -6.74 -30.98
C VAL A 219 -5.27 -5.39 -30.35
N ARG A 220 -5.44 -4.27 -31.08
CA ARG A 220 -5.18 -2.92 -30.57
C ARG A 220 -6.09 -2.62 -29.38
N CYS A 221 -7.39 -2.87 -29.52
CA CYS A 221 -8.33 -2.69 -28.44
C CYS A 221 -8.10 -3.71 -27.32
N GLY A 222 -7.76 -4.96 -27.63
CA GLY A 222 -7.41 -5.97 -26.63
C GLY A 222 -6.24 -5.53 -25.74
N ALA A 223 -5.17 -4.99 -26.32
CA ALA A 223 -4.03 -4.51 -25.54
C ALA A 223 -4.33 -3.20 -24.77
N GLY A 224 -5.29 -2.41 -25.24
CA GLY A 224 -5.72 -1.16 -24.62
C GLY A 224 -4.63 -0.08 -24.55
N GLY A 225 -3.65 -0.12 -25.46
CA GLY A 225 -2.51 0.81 -25.46
C GLY A 225 -1.43 0.51 -24.43
N ARG A 226 -1.45 -0.68 -23.81
CA ARG A 226 -0.52 -1.10 -22.76
C ARG A 226 0.50 -2.11 -23.29
N ASN A 227 1.66 -2.17 -22.66
CA ASN A 227 2.71 -3.11 -23.01
C ASN A 227 2.68 -4.35 -22.11
N HIS A 228 2.13 -5.46 -22.62
CA HIS A 228 2.04 -6.73 -21.89
C HIS A 228 3.25 -7.66 -22.10
N GLY A 229 4.37 -7.12 -22.60
CA GLY A 229 5.56 -7.89 -23.00
C GLY A 229 6.13 -8.79 -21.90
N ASP A 230 6.17 -8.33 -20.65
CA ASP A 230 6.68 -9.11 -19.52
C ASP A 230 5.80 -10.32 -19.21
N CYS A 231 4.47 -10.11 -19.15
CA CYS A 231 3.51 -11.19 -18.98
C CYS A 231 3.61 -12.21 -20.13
N CYS A 232 3.65 -11.72 -21.37
CA CYS A 232 3.76 -12.56 -22.56
C CYS A 232 5.04 -13.40 -22.57
N THR A 233 6.18 -12.80 -22.24
CA THR A 233 7.47 -13.50 -22.16
C THR A 233 7.40 -14.61 -21.11
N ARG A 234 6.85 -14.30 -19.92
CA ARG A 234 6.67 -15.27 -18.83
C ARG A 234 5.72 -16.42 -19.19
N ARG A 235 4.72 -16.17 -20.05
CA ARG A 235 3.77 -17.16 -20.58
C ARG A 235 4.22 -17.82 -21.88
N GLY A 236 5.48 -17.64 -22.28
CA GLY A 236 6.09 -18.37 -23.40
C GLY A 236 5.64 -17.90 -24.79
N VAL A 237 5.15 -16.66 -24.92
CA VAL A 237 4.89 -16.06 -26.24
C VAL A 237 6.23 -15.81 -26.95
N PRO A 238 6.42 -16.27 -28.20
CA PRO A 238 7.67 -16.09 -28.93
C PRO A 238 8.04 -14.62 -29.11
N THR A 239 9.34 -14.33 -29.17
CA THR A 239 9.86 -12.96 -29.35
C THR A 239 9.34 -12.27 -30.61
N SER A 240 9.12 -13.03 -31.69
CA SER A 240 8.51 -12.54 -32.94
C SER A 240 7.07 -12.07 -32.78
N CYS A 241 6.38 -12.49 -31.71
CA CYS A 241 4.97 -12.16 -31.45
C CYS A 241 4.80 -11.10 -30.35
N LEU A 242 5.89 -10.62 -29.73
CA LEU A 242 5.81 -9.65 -28.62
C LEU A 242 5.21 -8.31 -29.03
N SER A 243 5.29 -7.92 -30.31
CA SER A 243 4.62 -6.71 -30.77
C SER A 243 3.10 -6.77 -30.55
N ILE A 244 2.50 -7.96 -30.69
CA ILE A 244 1.07 -8.19 -30.47
C ILE A 244 0.74 -7.98 -29.00
N CYS A 245 1.64 -8.33 -28.08
CA CYS A 245 1.47 -8.09 -26.65
C CYS A 245 1.41 -6.60 -26.28
N SER A 246 1.84 -5.71 -27.19
CA SER A 246 1.65 -4.27 -27.07
C SER A 246 0.53 -3.72 -27.98
N GLY A 247 -0.28 -4.59 -28.58
CA GLY A 247 -1.35 -4.19 -29.49
C GLY A 247 -0.89 -3.80 -30.90
N VAL A 248 0.34 -4.15 -31.29
CA VAL A 248 0.94 -3.75 -32.57
C VAL A 248 1.16 -4.97 -33.47
N ILE A 249 0.56 -4.92 -34.66
CA ILE A 249 0.79 -5.90 -35.72
C ILE A 249 1.75 -5.27 -36.73
N VAL A 250 2.99 -5.77 -36.79
CA VAL A 250 4.06 -5.26 -37.67
C VAL A 250 4.23 -6.08 -38.95
N ASP A 251 3.77 -7.33 -38.93
CA ASP A 251 3.85 -8.27 -40.06
C ASP A 251 2.53 -8.31 -40.83
N SER A 252 2.54 -8.90 -42.02
CA SER A 252 1.29 -9.16 -42.75
C SER A 252 0.33 -10.02 -41.90
N LEU A 253 -0.97 -9.73 -41.97
CA LEU A 253 -2.01 -10.45 -41.21
C LEU A 253 -1.91 -11.98 -41.35
N ILE A 254 -1.47 -12.50 -42.49
CA ILE A 254 -1.28 -13.93 -42.75
C ILE A 254 -0.11 -14.51 -41.92
N VAL A 255 1.02 -13.79 -41.86
CA VAL A 255 2.20 -14.22 -41.08
C VAL A 255 1.89 -14.17 -39.59
N THR A 256 1.22 -13.12 -39.14
CA THR A 256 0.74 -12.99 -37.76
C THR A 256 -0.24 -14.12 -37.41
N ALA A 257 -1.18 -14.41 -38.31
CA ALA A 257 -2.17 -15.46 -38.12
C ALA A 257 -1.54 -16.85 -37.97
N THR A 258 -0.50 -17.15 -38.74
CA THR A 258 0.14 -18.48 -38.73
C THR A 258 1.14 -18.63 -37.58
N SER A 259 1.87 -17.58 -37.25
CA SER A 259 3.00 -17.66 -36.30
C SER A 259 2.60 -17.36 -34.85
N CYS A 260 1.55 -16.55 -34.64
CA CYS A 260 1.23 -16.01 -33.32
C CYS A 260 -0.16 -16.41 -32.79
N ILE A 261 -1.13 -16.77 -33.64
CA ILE A 261 -2.45 -17.24 -33.17
C ILE A 261 -2.37 -18.46 -32.24
N PRO A 262 -1.44 -19.43 -32.39
CA PRO A 262 -1.33 -20.52 -31.42
C PRO A 262 -1.11 -20.04 -29.97
N PHE A 263 -0.60 -18.82 -29.79
CA PHE A 263 -0.36 -18.20 -28.49
C PHE A 263 -1.44 -17.17 -28.10
N ILE A 264 -2.50 -16.99 -28.90
CA ILE A 264 -3.48 -15.92 -28.69
C ILE A 264 -4.17 -16.00 -27.33
N GLY A 265 -4.40 -17.21 -26.81
CA GLY A 265 -4.96 -17.39 -25.46
C GLY A 265 -4.05 -16.82 -24.37
N ASN A 266 -2.74 -17.06 -24.47
CA ASN A 266 -1.76 -16.50 -23.52
C ASN A 266 -1.69 -14.97 -23.63
N ILE A 267 -1.78 -14.43 -24.86
CA ILE A 267 -1.77 -12.99 -25.11
C ILE A 267 -3.02 -12.32 -24.55
N VAL A 268 -4.21 -12.86 -24.85
CA VAL A 268 -5.49 -12.31 -24.36
C VAL A 268 -5.59 -12.41 -22.84
N GLN A 269 -5.07 -13.48 -22.24
CA GLN A 269 -5.01 -13.58 -20.79
C GLN A 269 -4.07 -12.53 -20.18
N CYS A 270 -2.94 -12.24 -20.82
CA CYS A 270 -2.11 -11.11 -20.40
C CYS A 270 -2.83 -9.77 -20.54
N PHE A 271 -3.61 -9.58 -21.60
CA PHE A 271 -4.39 -8.36 -21.78
C PHE A 271 -5.35 -8.12 -20.62
N GLU A 272 -6.15 -9.14 -20.28
CA GLU A 272 -7.10 -9.11 -19.16
C GLU A 272 -6.39 -8.89 -17.82
N GLU A 273 -5.28 -9.60 -17.56
CA GLU A 273 -4.49 -9.46 -16.33
C GLU A 273 -3.84 -8.08 -16.20
N GLY A 274 -3.38 -7.50 -17.32
CA GLY A 274 -2.67 -6.22 -17.32
C GLY A 274 -3.60 -5.01 -17.33
N THR A 275 -4.85 -5.13 -17.79
CA THR A 275 -5.84 -4.06 -17.71
C THR A 275 -6.18 -3.76 -16.24
N GLY A 276 -5.81 -2.56 -15.77
CA GLY A 276 -5.98 -2.10 -14.38
C GLY A 276 -4.69 -2.10 -13.55
N ILE A 277 -3.64 -2.78 -14.02
CA ILE A 277 -2.33 -2.81 -13.36
C ILE A 277 -1.30 -2.00 -14.15
N LEU A 278 -1.30 -2.17 -15.47
CA LEU A 278 -0.35 -1.50 -16.36
C LEU A 278 -0.84 -0.09 -16.69
N PRO A 279 0.05 0.91 -16.69
CA PRO A 279 -0.32 2.26 -17.07
C PRO A 279 -0.92 2.31 -18.47
N GLY A 280 -1.99 3.08 -18.63
CA GLY A 280 -2.61 3.34 -19.92
C GLY A 280 -1.71 4.13 -20.88
N PRO A 281 -2.17 4.35 -22.11
CA PRO A 281 -1.43 5.15 -23.08
C PRO A 281 -1.39 6.63 -22.68
N VAL A 282 -0.31 7.32 -23.05
CA VAL A 282 -0.26 8.78 -23.00
C VAL A 282 -1.28 9.40 -23.95
N THR A 283 -1.75 10.60 -23.64
CA THR A 283 -2.73 11.32 -24.46
C THR A 283 -2.10 12.55 -25.11
N GLU A 284 -2.75 13.11 -26.15
CA GLU A 284 -2.28 14.31 -26.84
C GLU A 284 -0.80 14.25 -27.30
N LEU A 285 -0.30 13.07 -27.71
CA LEU A 285 1.06 12.97 -28.24
C LEU A 285 1.16 13.68 -29.60
N HIS A 286 1.92 14.77 -29.66
CA HIS A 286 2.15 15.53 -30.88
C HIS A 286 3.58 16.12 -30.92
N ALA A 287 4.05 16.50 -32.11
CA ALA A 287 5.25 17.30 -32.21
C ALA A 287 4.92 18.79 -32.15
N THR A 288 5.66 19.53 -31.34
CA THR A 288 5.55 20.99 -31.24
C THR A 288 6.54 21.71 -32.14
N SER A 289 7.65 21.05 -32.51
CA SER A 289 8.65 21.58 -33.44
C SER A 289 9.36 20.46 -34.19
N VAL A 290 9.57 20.64 -35.48
CA VAL A 290 10.30 19.72 -36.35
C VAL A 290 11.35 20.50 -37.12
N THR A 291 12.62 20.13 -36.95
CA THR A 291 13.75 20.66 -37.71
C THR A 291 14.35 19.58 -38.60
N ASN A 292 15.41 19.92 -39.34
CA ASN A 292 16.17 18.94 -40.13
C ASN A 292 16.94 17.91 -39.27
N THR A 293 17.14 18.19 -37.97
CA THR A 293 17.96 17.34 -37.08
C THR A 293 17.29 16.99 -35.76
N SER A 294 16.16 17.60 -35.41
CA SER A 294 15.48 17.40 -34.13
C SER A 294 13.97 17.46 -34.26
N VAL A 295 13.28 16.76 -33.37
CA VAL A 295 11.84 16.81 -33.16
C VAL A 295 11.59 17.02 -31.68
N THR A 296 10.72 17.96 -31.33
CA THR A 296 10.24 18.15 -29.95
C THR A 296 8.83 17.56 -29.86
N LEU A 297 8.64 16.66 -28.89
CA LEU A 297 7.37 15.97 -28.65
C LEU A 297 6.75 16.47 -27.34
N GLN A 298 5.43 16.54 -27.31
CA GLN A 298 4.63 16.86 -26.13
C GLN A 298 3.49 15.85 -26.03
N TRP A 299 3.12 15.46 -24.80
CA TRP A 299 2.01 14.59 -24.47
C TRP A 299 1.54 14.87 -23.05
N GLU A 300 0.36 14.37 -22.71
CA GLU A 300 -0.22 14.37 -21.37
C GLU A 300 -0.12 12.96 -20.75
N PRO A 301 0.00 12.84 -19.42
CA PRO A 301 0.08 11.56 -18.73
C PRO A 301 -1.18 10.69 -18.96
N PRO A 302 -1.11 9.37 -18.75
CA PRO A 302 -2.28 8.50 -18.81
C PRO A 302 -3.37 8.97 -17.84
N THR A 303 -4.63 8.94 -18.27
CA THR A 303 -5.76 9.41 -17.45
C THR A 303 -6.19 8.40 -16.38
N ASP A 304 -5.82 7.14 -16.56
CA ASP A 304 -6.23 6.00 -15.74
C ASP A 304 -5.17 5.53 -14.74
N SER A 305 -3.97 6.13 -14.76
CA SER A 305 -2.82 5.64 -14.00
C SER A 305 -1.72 6.70 -13.88
N ASN A 306 -0.97 6.67 -12.77
CA ASN A 306 0.19 7.53 -12.57
C ASN A 306 1.45 6.85 -13.11
N ALA A 307 2.05 7.41 -14.17
CA ALA A 307 3.32 6.94 -14.72
C ALA A 307 4.51 7.63 -14.01
N SER A 308 5.52 6.85 -13.59
CA SER A 308 6.76 7.39 -12.99
C SER A 308 7.77 7.86 -14.04
N ASP A 309 7.87 7.14 -15.15
CA ASP A 309 8.89 7.31 -16.19
C ASP A 309 8.28 7.04 -17.58
N TYR A 310 8.89 7.62 -18.62
CA TYR A 310 8.45 7.48 -20.01
C TYR A 310 9.58 6.95 -20.90
N VAL A 311 9.27 5.98 -21.76
CA VAL A 311 10.22 5.42 -22.74
C VAL A 311 9.76 5.77 -24.15
N ILE A 312 10.63 6.44 -24.92
CA ILE A 312 10.34 6.86 -26.29
C ILE A 312 10.97 5.88 -27.28
N HIS A 313 10.15 5.25 -28.11
CA HIS A 313 10.58 4.41 -29.23
C HIS A 313 10.33 5.14 -30.55
N TYR A 314 11.35 5.27 -31.41
CA TYR A 314 11.23 5.90 -32.73
C TYR A 314 11.89 5.03 -33.81
N LYS A 315 11.33 5.06 -35.01
CA LYS A 315 11.85 4.36 -36.19
C LYS A 315 11.57 5.19 -37.44
N LYS A 316 12.51 5.23 -38.38
CA LYS A 316 12.29 5.82 -39.70
C LYS A 316 11.30 4.94 -40.49
N VAL A 317 10.24 5.54 -40.99
CA VAL A 317 9.22 4.89 -41.82
C VAL A 317 9.20 5.50 -43.22
N ASP A 318 8.86 4.69 -44.22
CA ASP A 318 8.66 5.11 -45.61
C ASP A 318 7.16 5.08 -45.96
N ASN A 319 6.73 5.70 -47.06
CA ASN A 319 5.31 5.75 -47.47
C ASN A 319 4.65 4.37 -47.76
N ILE A 320 5.42 3.29 -47.71
CA ILE A 320 4.98 1.91 -48.00
C ILE A 320 4.84 1.09 -46.70
N THR A 321 5.35 1.60 -45.57
CA THR A 321 5.21 0.92 -44.28
C THR A 321 3.76 1.06 -43.79
N MET A 322 2.95 0.02 -44.00
CA MET A 322 1.67 -0.14 -43.30
C MET A 322 1.95 -0.42 -41.82
N HIS A 323 2.08 0.63 -41.02
CA HIS A 323 1.95 0.54 -39.57
C HIS A 323 0.72 1.38 -39.23
N GLU A 324 -0.42 0.72 -38.98
CA GLU A 324 -1.71 1.38 -38.72
C GLU A 324 -1.74 2.18 -37.41
N THR A 325 -0.66 2.16 -36.62
CA THR A 325 -0.50 2.90 -35.36
C THR A 325 0.53 4.03 -35.41
N VAL A 326 1.05 4.39 -36.59
CA VAL A 326 1.89 5.60 -36.70
C VAL A 326 0.98 6.82 -36.71
N LEU A 327 1.01 7.60 -35.62
CA LEU A 327 0.62 9.01 -35.69
C LEU A 327 1.53 9.66 -36.73
N ALA A 328 1.00 9.92 -37.92
CA ALA A 328 1.66 10.78 -38.90
C ALA A 328 1.74 12.17 -38.25
N ILE A 329 2.94 12.52 -37.79
CA ILE A 329 3.20 13.85 -37.26
C ILE A 329 3.28 14.78 -38.46
N ASP A 330 2.11 15.26 -38.92
CA ASP A 330 2.05 16.24 -39.98
C ASP A 330 2.78 17.50 -39.52
N SER A 331 3.78 17.92 -40.29
CA SER A 331 4.43 19.21 -40.08
C SER A 331 3.36 20.28 -40.20
N VAL A 332 3.11 21.04 -39.13
CA VAL A 332 2.40 22.31 -39.25
C VAL A 332 3.26 23.18 -40.16
N ARG A 333 2.83 23.31 -41.43
CA ARG A 333 3.39 24.30 -42.35
C ARG A 333 2.96 25.66 -41.80
N THR A 334 3.89 26.36 -41.16
CA THR A 334 3.84 27.83 -41.04
C THR A 334 3.88 28.46 -42.42
#